data_AF-A0A2N5K6J5-F1
#
_entry.id   AF-A0A2N5K6J5-F1
#
_cell.length_a   1.000
_cell.length_b   1.000
_cell.length_c   1.000
_cell.angle_alpha   90.00
_cell.angle_beta   90.00
_cell.angle_gamma   90.00
#
_symmetry.space_group_name_H-M   'P 1'
#
loop_
_entity.id
_entity.type
_entity.pdbx_description
1 polymer ?
#
loop_
_entity_poly.entity_id
_entity_poly.type
_entity_poly.pdbx_seq_one_letter_code
_entity_poly.pdbx_strand_id
1 'polypeptide(L)'
;MAQVKVYGLKEQLNPIKRQLGDVIHECVVTALALPPDKRFQRFFPLDAADFVFPSDRSERYTIVEISIFAGRSTATKKRLIRLLFERITADLELTAQDLEITIFESPKENWGIRGRPGDELILAYTVEV
;
A
#
# COMPACT_ATOMS: atom_id res chain seq x y z
N MET A 1 -11.95 -1.39 1.86
CA MET A 1 -11.08 -0.70 2.83
C MET A 1 -9.66 -0.98 2.41
N ALA A 2 -8.70 -0.12 2.76
CA ALA A 2 -7.29 -0.39 2.52
C ALA A 2 -6.47 0.07 3.73
N GLN A 3 -5.59 -0.80 4.22
CA GLN A 3 -4.54 -0.45 5.16
C GLN A 3 -3.20 -0.65 4.48
N VAL A 4 -2.34 0.36 4.50
CA VAL A 4 -1.00 0.29 3.93
C VAL A 4 0.04 0.27 5.03
N LYS A 5 1.05 -0.58 4.88
CA LYS A 5 2.29 -0.54 5.64
C LYS A 5 3.44 -0.34 4.67
N VAL A 6 4.36 0.56 5.02
CA VAL A 6 5.53 0.89 4.20
C VAL A 6 6.77 0.69 5.04
N TYR A 7 7.71 -0.10 4.53
CA TYR A 7 8.96 -0.44 5.19
C TYR A 7 10.13 -0.02 4.32
N GLY A 8 11.23 0.38 4.95
CA GLY A 8 12.46 0.76 4.28
C GLY A 8 13.49 1.25 5.30
N LEU A 9 14.74 1.43 4.86
CA LEU A 9 15.78 1.97 5.72
C LEU A 9 15.38 3.35 6.23
N LYS A 10 15.62 3.59 7.52
CA LYS A 10 15.23 4.80 8.22
C LYS A 10 15.76 6.07 7.55
N GLU A 11 17.01 6.04 7.10
CA GLU A 11 17.73 7.13 6.46
C GLU A 11 17.13 7.47 5.09
N GLN A 12 16.61 6.48 4.37
CA GLN A 12 16.05 6.63 3.02
C GLN A 12 14.54 6.89 3.05
N LEU A 13 13.81 6.30 3.99
CA LEU A 13 12.35 6.39 4.07
C LEU A 13 11.87 7.69 4.76
N ASN A 14 12.55 8.14 5.83
CA ASN A 14 12.11 9.32 6.58
C ASN A 14 12.03 10.61 5.75
N PRO A 15 12.95 10.89 4.83
CA PRO A 15 12.88 12.08 3.98
C PRO A 15 11.67 12.06 3.04
N ILE A 16 11.27 10.88 2.53
CA ILE A 16 10.27 10.76 1.47
C ILE A 16 8.88 10.34 1.93
N LYS A 17 8.73 9.79 3.15
CA LYS A 17 7.49 9.12 3.59
C LYS A 17 6.21 9.94 3.45
N ARG A 18 6.27 11.28 3.57
CA ARG A 18 5.10 12.15 3.37
C ARG A 18 4.61 12.08 1.92
N GLN A 19 5.50 12.41 0.98
CA GLN A 19 5.20 12.40 -0.45
C GLN A 19 4.90 10.98 -0.94
N LEU A 20 5.64 9.97 -0.47
CA LEU A 20 5.33 8.56 -0.73
C LEU A 20 3.93 8.19 -0.26
N GLY A 21 3.52 8.66 0.92
CA GLY A 21 2.16 8.47 1.41
C GLY A 21 1.11 9.12 0.50
N ASP A 22 1.38 10.31 -0.01
CA ASP A 22 0.45 11.03 -0.90
C ASP A 22 0.28 10.26 -2.22
N VAL A 23 1.39 9.88 -2.85
CA VAL A 23 1.40 9.07 -4.09
C VAL A 23 0.68 7.73 -3.90
N ILE A 24 0.99 6.99 -2.83
CA ILE A 24 0.31 5.72 -2.54
C ILE A 24 -1.19 5.93 -2.36
N HIS A 25 -1.60 7.00 -1.66
CA HIS A 25 -3.01 7.26 -1.39
C HIS A 25 -3.78 7.56 -2.68
N GLU A 26 -3.23 8.40 -3.56
CA GLU A 26 -3.79 8.67 -4.88
C GLU A 26 -3.94 7.39 -5.72
N CYS A 27 -2.92 6.52 -5.73
CA CYS A 27 -2.96 5.26 -6.45
C CYS A 27 -4.04 4.33 -5.91
N VAL A 28 -4.13 4.19 -4.58
CA VAL A 28 -5.11 3.33 -3.91
C VAL A 28 -6.54 3.82 -4.13
N VAL A 29 -6.79 5.12 -3.99
CA VAL A 29 -8.09 5.75 -4.28
C VAL A 29 -8.49 5.52 -5.74
N THR A 30 -7.57 5.80 -6.66
CA THR A 30 -7.80 5.69 -8.10
C THR A 30 -8.03 4.25 -8.55
N ALA A 31 -7.28 3.29 -8.00
CA ALA A 31 -7.38 1.89 -8.38
C ALA A 31 -8.60 1.20 -7.77
N LEU A 32 -8.90 1.48 -6.51
CA LEU A 32 -9.92 0.77 -5.75
C LEU A 32 -11.24 1.55 -5.60
N ALA A 33 -11.35 2.73 -6.24
CA ALA A 33 -12.50 3.62 -6.12
C ALA A 33 -12.90 3.89 -4.66
N LEU A 34 -11.90 4.10 -3.80
CA LEU A 34 -12.13 4.40 -2.38
C LEU A 34 -12.45 5.89 -2.20
N PRO A 35 -13.25 6.27 -1.19
CA PRO A 35 -13.42 7.66 -0.83
C PRO A 35 -12.07 8.34 -0.49
N PRO A 36 -11.83 9.60 -0.92
CA PRO A 36 -10.55 10.28 -0.70
C PRO A 36 -10.15 10.45 0.77
N ASP A 37 -11.10 10.46 1.69
CA ASP A 37 -10.87 10.58 3.14
C ASP A 37 -10.39 9.27 3.79
N LYS A 38 -10.41 8.14 3.08
CA LYS A 38 -10.05 6.81 3.62
C LYS A 38 -8.55 6.52 3.57
N ARG A 39 -7.76 7.33 4.27
CA ARG A 39 -6.30 7.18 4.33
C ARG A 39 -5.85 6.45 5.61
N PHE A 40 -5.32 5.24 5.46
CA PHE A 40 -4.77 4.43 6.57
C PHE A 40 -3.38 3.91 6.20
N GLN A 41 -2.33 4.64 6.59
CA GLN A 41 -0.94 4.34 6.26
C GLN A 41 -0.09 4.31 7.53
N ARG A 42 0.82 3.35 7.62
CA ARG A 42 1.83 3.27 8.67
C ARG A 42 3.19 3.11 8.02
N PHE A 43 4.17 3.85 8.51
CA PHE A 43 5.55 3.80 8.04
C PHE A 43 6.40 3.15 9.12
N PHE A 44 7.28 2.26 8.70
CA PHE A 44 8.21 1.52 9.52
C PHE A 44 9.63 1.83 9.02
N PRO A 45 10.22 2.96 9.48
CA PRO A 45 11.63 3.25 9.24
C PRO A 45 12.46 2.26 10.06
N LEU A 46 13.18 1.36 9.40
CA LEU A 46 13.95 0.30 10.03
C LEU A 46 15.42 0.71 10.14
N ASP A 47 16.06 0.34 11.25
CA ASP A 47 17.51 0.43 11.36
C ASP A 47 18.15 -0.62 10.43
N ALA A 48 19.34 -0.34 9.88
CA ALA A 48 19.98 -1.21 8.89
C ALA A 48 20.23 -2.65 9.39
N ALA A 49 20.39 -2.85 10.70
CA ALA A 49 20.55 -4.17 11.31
C ALA A 49 19.27 -5.03 11.25
N ASP A 50 18.09 -4.39 11.15
CA ASP A 50 16.78 -5.05 11.15
C ASP A 50 16.20 -5.24 9.74
N PHE A 51 16.89 -4.75 8.71
CA PHE A 51 16.40 -4.76 7.33
C PHE A 51 17.42 -5.38 6.36
N VAL A 52 17.32 -6.71 6.21
CA VAL A 52 18.17 -7.51 5.34
C VAL A 52 17.47 -7.73 4.01
N PHE A 53 18.12 -7.36 2.91
CA PHE A 53 17.64 -7.54 1.56
C PHE A 53 18.79 -8.01 0.63
N PRO A 54 18.48 -8.61 -0.53
CA PRO A 54 19.51 -9.13 -1.43
C PRO A 54 20.42 -8.03 -1.98
N SER A 55 21.63 -8.39 -2.40
CA SER A 55 22.65 -7.45 -2.87
C SER A 55 22.32 -6.73 -4.18
N ASP A 56 21.25 -7.13 -4.88
CA ASP A 56 20.77 -6.49 -6.11
C ASP A 56 19.73 -5.39 -5.86
N ARG A 57 19.46 -5.06 -4.58
CA ARG A 57 18.67 -3.91 -4.15
C ARG A 57 19.60 -2.85 -3.56
N SER A 58 19.25 -1.58 -3.76
CA SER A 58 19.94 -0.47 -3.11
C SER A 58 19.40 -0.23 -1.70
N GLU A 59 20.05 0.68 -0.96
CA GLU A 59 19.55 1.16 0.33
C GLU A 59 18.13 1.75 0.25
N ARG A 60 17.67 2.10 -0.95
CA ARG A 60 16.33 2.66 -1.18
C ARG A 60 15.24 1.60 -1.31
N TYR A 61 15.57 0.32 -1.13
CA TYR A 61 14.61 -0.76 -1.13
C TYR A 61 13.42 -0.46 -0.19
N THR A 62 12.23 -0.48 -0.76
CA THR A 62 10.98 -0.08 -0.13
C THR A 62 9.93 -1.16 -0.35
N ILE A 63 9.35 -1.67 0.74
CA ILE A 63 8.27 -2.64 0.70
C ILE A 63 6.96 -1.93 1.00
N VAL A 64 5.96 -2.14 0.14
CA VAL A 64 4.59 -1.65 0.32
C VAL A 64 3.65 -2.85 0.47
N GLU A 65 3.12 -3.03 1.67
CA GLU A 65 2.09 -4.03 1.95
C GLU A 65 0.72 -3.37 2.00
N ILE A 66 -0.26 -3.96 1.31
CA ILE A 66 -1.61 -3.42 1.20
C ILE A 66 -2.61 -4.50 1.61
N SER A 67 -3.23 -4.35 2.78
CA SER A 67 -4.35 -5.18 3.20
C SER A 67 -5.66 -4.59 2.70
N ILE A 68 -6.47 -5.38 2.00
CA ILE A 68 -7.77 -5.00 1.43
C ILE A 68 -8.84 -6.05 1.72
N PHE A 69 -10.11 -5.68 1.61
CA PHE A 69 -11.17 -6.68 1.52
C PHE A 69 -11.00 -7.52 0.26
N ALA A 70 -11.24 -8.83 0.40
CA ALA A 70 -11.40 -9.72 -0.74
C ALA A 70 -12.59 -9.27 -1.62
N GLY A 71 -12.53 -9.60 -2.91
CA GLY A 71 -13.59 -9.34 -3.89
C GLY A 71 -13.22 -8.36 -5.01
N ARG A 72 -12.02 -7.77 -4.98
CA ARG A 72 -11.51 -6.97 -6.12
C ARG A 72 -11.13 -7.88 -7.27
N SER A 73 -11.42 -7.45 -8.50
CA SER A 73 -11.04 -8.22 -9.69
C SER A 73 -9.52 -8.33 -9.83
N THR A 74 -9.05 -9.40 -10.48
CA THR A 74 -7.62 -9.55 -10.80
C THR A 74 -7.10 -8.39 -11.64
N ALA A 75 -7.94 -7.84 -12.54
CA ALA A 75 -7.60 -6.68 -13.35
C ALA A 75 -7.36 -5.44 -12.47
N THR A 76 -8.23 -5.17 -11.50
CA THR A 76 -8.11 -4.08 -10.54
C THR A 76 -6.85 -4.19 -9.68
N LYS A 77 -6.55 -5.40 -9.16
CA LYS A 77 -5.33 -5.63 -8.38
C LYS A 77 -4.06 -5.40 -9.21
N LYS A 78 -4.02 -5.93 -10.44
CA LYS A 78 -2.90 -5.68 -11.38
C LYS A 78 -2.78 -4.20 -11.75
N ARG A 79 -3.90 -3.49 -11.90
CA ARG A 79 -3.90 -2.05 -12.17
C ARG A 79 -3.30 -1.26 -10.99
N LEU A 80 -3.67 -1.58 -9.75
CA LEU A 80 -3.10 -0.95 -8.56
C LEU A 80 -1.57 -1.13 -8.52
N ILE A 81 -1.07 -2.34 -8.74
CA ILE A 81 0.37 -2.63 -8.73
C ILE A 81 1.10 -1.80 -9.80
N ARG A 82 0.58 -1.78 -11.03
CA ARG A 82 1.20 -1.00 -12.13
C ARG A 82 1.20 0.50 -11.83
N LEU A 83 0.09 1.02 -11.32
CA LEU A 83 -0.03 2.44 -11.00
C LEU A 83 0.93 2.85 -9.88
N LEU A 84 1.11 2.01 -8.86
CA LEU A 84 2.09 2.24 -7.80
C LEU A 84 3.52 2.24 -8.35
N PHE A 85 3.90 1.27 -9.17
CA PHE A 85 5.21 1.29 -9.83
C PHE A 85 5.40 2.56 -10.66
N GLU A 86 4.47 2.88 -11.54
CA GLU A 86 4.53 4.07 -12.40
C GLU A 86 4.71 5.36 -11.58
N ARG A 87 3.82 5.62 -10.62
CA ARG A 87 3.80 6.89 -9.90
C ARG A 87 4.93 7.02 -8.89
N ILE A 88 5.28 5.95 -8.16
CA ILE A 88 6.36 6.00 -7.17
C ILE A 88 7.71 6.18 -7.86
N THR A 89 7.95 5.47 -8.97
CA THR A 89 9.23 5.61 -9.69
C THR A 89 9.37 6.99 -10.35
N ALA A 90 8.28 7.55 -10.90
CA ALA A 90 8.28 8.88 -11.50
C ALA A 90 8.46 10.02 -10.48
N ASP A 91 7.76 9.95 -9.35
CA ASP A 91 7.66 11.08 -8.43
C ASP A 91 8.73 11.05 -7.31
N LEU A 92 9.35 9.90 -7.06
CA LEU A 92 10.25 9.69 -5.90
C LEU A 92 11.61 9.11 -6.28
N GLU A 93 11.93 9.03 -7.56
CA GLU A 93 13.22 8.50 -8.06
C GLU A 93 13.53 7.05 -7.61
N LEU A 94 12.55 6.31 -7.10
CA LEU A 94 12.74 4.89 -6.77
C LEU A 94 12.87 4.10 -8.07
N THR A 95 13.72 3.08 -8.09
CA THR A 95 13.76 2.15 -9.22
C THR A 95 12.68 1.08 -9.04
N ALA A 96 12.19 0.48 -10.13
CA ALA A 96 11.29 -0.67 -10.02
C ALA A 96 11.96 -1.86 -9.30
N GLN A 97 13.29 -1.95 -9.38
CA GLN A 97 14.09 -2.92 -8.64
C GLN A 97 14.03 -2.63 -7.12
N ASP A 98 13.95 -1.38 -6.70
CA ASP A 98 13.92 -1.05 -5.26
C ASP A 98 12.51 -0.95 -4.68
N LEU A 99 11.47 -1.32 -5.43
CA LEU A 99 10.08 -1.27 -4.97
C LEU A 99 9.44 -2.65 -5.02
N GLU A 100 8.93 -3.11 -3.87
CA GLU A 100 8.19 -4.35 -3.77
C GLU A 100 6.78 -4.10 -3.24
N ILE A 101 5.79 -4.77 -3.83
CA ILE A 101 4.37 -4.53 -3.52
C ILE A 101 3.67 -5.87 -3.30
N THR A 102 3.05 -6.01 -2.11
CA THR A 102 2.23 -7.18 -1.78
C THR A 102 0.81 -6.76 -1.42
N ILE A 103 -0.18 -7.42 -2.02
CA ILE A 103 -1.60 -7.24 -1.69
C ILE A 103 -2.07 -8.44 -0.86
N PHE A 104 -2.57 -8.17 0.34
CA PHE A 104 -3.22 -9.17 1.20
C PHE A 104 -4.73 -8.96 1.15
N GLU A 105 -5.46 -10.01 0.81
CA GLU A 105 -6.92 -10.01 0.82
C GLU A 105 -7.43 -10.64 2.11
N SER A 106 -8.38 -9.99 2.76
CA SER A 106 -9.09 -10.53 3.91
C SER A 106 -10.58 -10.65 3.61
N PRO A 107 -11.21 -11.81 3.88
CA PRO A 107 -12.66 -11.90 3.95
C PRO A 107 -13.22 -10.80 4.86
N LYS A 108 -14.42 -10.29 4.56
CA LYS A 108 -14.98 -9.12 5.26
C LYS A 108 -15.28 -9.46 6.73
N GLU A 109 -15.76 -10.66 6.97
CA GLU A 109 -16.04 -11.25 8.28
C GLU A 109 -14.80 -11.35 9.19
N ASN A 110 -13.60 -11.39 8.59
CA ASN A 110 -12.33 -11.44 9.33
C ASN A 110 -11.81 -10.06 9.75
N TRP A 111 -12.55 -8.99 9.46
CA TRP A 111 -12.08 -7.62 9.69
C TRP A 111 -13.07 -6.83 10.56
N GLY A 112 -12.70 -6.61 11.81
CA GLY A 112 -13.46 -5.76 12.75
C GLY A 112 -13.27 -4.27 12.46
N ILE A 113 -14.36 -3.53 12.24
CA ILE A 113 -14.36 -2.08 12.00
C ILE A 113 -15.56 -1.47 12.71
N ARG A 114 -15.34 -0.38 13.45
CA ARG A 114 -16.41 0.34 14.17
C ARG A 114 -17.25 -0.60 15.07
N GLY A 115 -16.60 -1.58 15.67
CA GLY A 115 -17.23 -2.55 16.59
C GLY A 115 -18.03 -3.66 15.92
N ARG A 116 -17.93 -3.86 14.59
CA ARG A 116 -18.64 -4.91 13.86
C ARG A 116 -17.74 -5.65 12.88
N PRO A 117 -18.04 -6.92 12.54
CA PRO A 117 -17.50 -7.60 11.37
C PRO A 117 -17.75 -6.79 10.08
N GLY A 118 -16.82 -6.89 9.12
CA GLY A 118 -16.81 -6.05 7.93
C GLY A 118 -17.95 -6.34 6.95
N ASP A 119 -18.52 -7.54 7.00
CA ASP A 119 -19.68 -7.99 6.23
C ASP A 119 -21.01 -7.44 6.78
N GLU A 120 -21.04 -6.98 8.04
CA GLU A 120 -22.18 -6.29 8.65
C GLU A 120 -22.16 -4.77 8.43
N LEU A 121 -21.16 -4.24 7.72
CA LEU A 121 -21.03 -2.82 7.45
C LEU A 121 -21.80 -2.39 6.20
N ILE A 122 -22.47 -1.25 6.30
CA ILE A 122 -22.94 -0.51 5.14
C ILE A 122 -21.78 0.35 4.63
N LEU A 123 -21.20 -0.05 3.49
CA LEU A 123 -20.11 0.68 2.84
C LEU A 123 -20.66 1.72 1.86
N ALA A 124 -20.03 2.89 1.81
CA ALA A 124 -20.36 3.95 0.86
C ALA A 124 -19.78 3.73 -0.56
N TYR A 125 -19.20 2.55 -0.83
CA TYR A 125 -18.55 2.21 -2.11
C TYR A 125 -18.62 0.71 -2.36
N THR A 126 -18.55 0.32 -3.64
CA THR A 126 -18.58 -1.08 -4.08
C THR A 126 -17.20 -1.72 -3.95
N VAL A 127 -17.14 -2.92 -3.38
CA VAL A 127 -15.89 -3.69 -3.23
C VAL A 127 -15.57 -4.50 -4.49
N GLU A 128 -16.57 -4.88 -5.26
CA GLU A 128 -16.38 -5.56 -6.55
C GLU A 128 -16.20 -4.52 -7.65
N VAL A 129 -14.94 -4.23 -7.98
CA VAL A 129 -14.53 -3.46 -9.17
C VAL A 129 -13.35 -4.16 -9.83
#